data_AF-A0A7W0G8W7-F1
#
_entry.id   AF-A0A7W0G8W7-F1
#
_cell.length_a   1.000
_cell.length_b   1.000
_cell.length_c   1.000
_cell.angle_alpha   90.00
_cell.angle_beta   90.00
_cell.angle_gamma   90.00
#
_symmetry.space_group_name_H-M   'P 1'
#
loop_
_entity.id
_entity.type
_entity.pdbx_description
1 polymer ?
#
loop_
_entity_poly.entity_id
_entity_poly.type
_entity_poly.pdbx_seq_one_letter_code
_entity_poly.pdbx_strand_id
1 'polypeptide(L)' 'MAEKILFQHELFGHQRFLVQMTVGAMPHASTMRSLELFGTEVAPLVRAQIARPATV' A
#
# COMPACT_ATOMS: atom_id res chain seq x y z
N MET A 1 2.07 2.08 -6.73
CA MET A 1 1.03 1.75 -5.72
C MET A 1 1.13 2.64 -4.49
N ALA A 2 2.32 2.75 -3.85
CA ALA A 2 2.55 3.61 -2.69
C ALA A 2 2.09 5.07 -2.89
N GLU A 3 2.47 5.70 -4.01
CA GLU A 3 2.06 7.07 -4.36
C GLU A 3 0.53 7.25 -4.36
N LYS A 4 -0.21 6.29 -4.90
CA LYS A 4 -1.68 6.33 -4.90
C LYS A 4 -2.27 6.25 -3.49
N ILE A 5 -1.69 5.42 -2.62
CA ILE A 5 -2.12 5.30 -1.22
C ILE A 5 -1.86 6.61 -0.48
N LEU A 6 -0.70 7.23 -0.70
CA LEU A 6 -0.33 8.52 -0.10
C LEU A 6 -1.25 9.64 -0.58
N PHE A 7 -1.51 9.73 -1.87
CA PHE A 7 -2.47 10.68 -2.42
C PHE A 7 -3.87 10.49 -1.82
N GLN A 8 -4.35 9.25 -1.68
CA GLN A 8 -5.62 8.97 -1.01
C GLN A 8 -5.59 9.31 0.49
N HIS A 9 -4.42 9.20 1.13
CA HIS A 9 -4.26 9.56 2.53
C HIS A 9 -4.33 11.07 2.73
N GLU A 10 -3.70 11.84 1.84
CA GLU A 10 -3.81 13.31 1.83
C GLU A 10 -5.24 13.78 1.56
N LEU A 11 -5.95 13.12 0.63
CA LEU A 11 -7.33 13.49 0.30
C LEU A 11 -8.35 13.12 1.39
N PHE A 12 -8.21 11.95 2.02
CA PHE A 12 -9.26 11.39 2.88
C PHE A 12 -8.86 11.28 4.36
N GLY A 13 -7.60 11.47 4.72
CA GLY A 13 -7.11 11.32 6.09
C GLY A 13 -7.28 9.91 6.68
N HIS A 14 -7.36 8.89 5.82
CA HIS A 14 -7.69 7.53 6.26
C HIS A 14 -6.53 6.91 7.06
N GLN A 15 -6.84 6.29 8.22
CA GLN A 15 -5.83 5.68 9.09
C GLN A 15 -5.53 4.21 8.77
N ARG A 16 -6.36 3.59 7.92
CA ARG A 16 -6.26 2.18 7.54
C ARG A 16 -6.53 2.03 6.05
N PHE A 17 -5.64 1.32 5.37
CA PHE A 17 -5.78 0.91 3.98
C PHE A 17 -5.92 -0.61 3.91
N LEU A 18 -6.99 -1.09 3.27
CA LEU A 18 -7.23 -2.51 3.00
C LEU A 18 -7.23 -2.72 1.49
N VAL A 19 -6.60 -3.80 1.04
CA VAL A 19 -6.51 -4.12 -0.39
C VAL A 19 -6.85 -5.57 -0.65
N GLN A 20 -7.70 -5.79 -1.65
CA GLN A 20 -7.95 -7.09 -2.24
C GLN A 20 -6.96 -7.28 -3.41
N MET A 21 -6.03 -8.22 -3.28
CA MET A 21 -4.99 -8.47 -4.29
C MET A 21 -5.38 -9.57 -5.30
N THR A 22 -6.48 -10.28 -5.04
CA THR A 22 -6.90 -11.43 -5.85
C THR A 22 -8.35 -11.27 -6.30
N VAL A 23 -8.61 -11.62 -7.56
CA VAL A 23 -9.96 -11.71 -8.11
C VAL A 23 -10.09 -13.03 -8.86
N GLY A 24 -11.08 -13.85 -8.49
CA GLY A 24 -11.29 -15.17 -9.09
C GLY A 24 -10.11 -16.14 -8.85
N ALA A 25 -9.90 -17.06 -9.79
CA ALA A 25 -8.78 -18.00 -9.73
C ALA A 25 -7.50 -17.35 -10.27
N MET A 26 -6.57 -17.03 -9.37
CA MET A 26 -5.23 -16.54 -9.72
C MET A 26 -4.17 -17.59 -9.37
N PRO A 27 -3.06 -17.68 -10.13
CA PRO A 27 -1.94 -18.53 -9.76
C PRO A 27 -1.40 -18.15 -8.39
N HIS A 28 -1.31 -19.14 -7.48
CA HIS A 28 -0.88 -18.92 -6.10
C HIS A 28 0.48 -18.20 -6.01
N ALA A 29 1.44 -18.58 -6.86
CA ALA A 29 2.77 -17.95 -6.89
C ALA A 29 2.71 -16.43 -7.16
N SER A 30 1.84 -15.99 -8.08
CA SER A 30 1.66 -14.57 -8.39
C SER A 30 1.02 -13.81 -7.22
N THR A 31 0.09 -14.43 -6.51
CA THR A 31 -0.48 -13.87 -5.27
C THR A 31 0.58 -13.73 -4.19
N MET A 32 1.38 -14.77 -3.95
CA MET A 32 2.45 -14.73 -2.97
C MET A 32 3.49 -13.65 -3.30
N ARG A 33 3.87 -13.52 -4.57
CA ARG A 33 4.78 -12.45 -5.03
C ARG A 33 4.20 -11.06 -4.83
N SER A 34 2.90 -10.88 -5.06
CA SER A 34 2.21 -9.61 -4.84
C SER A 34 2.21 -9.22 -3.36
N LEU A 35 1.97 -10.19 -2.47
CA LEU A 35 2.02 -10.00 -1.03
C LEU A 35 3.43 -9.65 -0.54
N GLU A 36 4.45 -10.35 -1.06
CA GLU A 36 5.86 -10.06 -0.77
C GLU A 36 6.19 -8.60 -1.11
N LEU A 37 5.94 -8.18 -2.35
CA LEU A 37 6.20 -6.80 -2.81
C LEU A 37 5.41 -5.77 -2.00
N PHE A 38 4.17 -6.07 -1.63
CA PHE A 38 3.39 -5.16 -0.78
C PHE A 38 4.01 -5.02 0.61
N GLY A 39 4.46 -6.13 1.21
CA GLY A 39 5.04 -6.17 2.54
C GLY A 39 6.46 -5.58 2.63
N THR A 40 7.29 -5.80 1.61
CA THR A 40 8.71 -5.39 1.64
C THR A 40 8.96 -4.01 1.01
N GLU A 41 8.19 -3.64 -0.01
CA GLU A 41 8.39 -2.38 -0.74
C GLU A 41 7.32 -1.34 -0.38
N VAL A 42 6.04 -1.66 -0.60
CA VAL A 42 4.97 -0.66 -0.57
C VAL A 42 4.65 -0.20 0.85
N ALA A 43 4.39 -1.13 1.77
CA ALA A 43 3.98 -0.79 3.14
C ALA A 43 5.04 0.00 3.91
N PRO A 44 6.35 -0.32 3.84
CA PRO A 44 7.39 0.48 4.48
C PRO A 44 7.48 1.90 3.90
N LEU A 45 7.43 2.06 2.57
CA LEU A 45 7.48 3.38 1.92
C LEU A 45 6.31 4.28 2.35
N VAL A 46 5.09 3.74 2.37
CA VAL A 46 3.89 4.50 2.80
C VAL A 46 4.01 4.92 4.27
N ARG A 47 4.39 3.99 5.16
CA ARG A 47 4.55 4.29 6.59
C ARG A 47 5.62 5.34 6.85
N ALA A 48 6.77 5.24 6.17
CA ALA A 48 7.85 6.21 6.29
C ALA A 48 7.43 7.61 5.84
N GLN A 49 6.63 7.71 4.78
CA GLN A 49 6.16 9.00 4.27
C GLN A 49 5.08 9.62 5.16
N ILE A 50 4.14 8.84 5.68
CA ILE A 50 3.10 9.33 6.61
C ILE A 50 3.73 9.73 7.96
N ALA A 51 4.75 9.02 8.42
CA ALA A 51 5.46 9.36 9.66
C ALA A 51 6.32 10.63 9.54
N ARG A 52 6.68 11.06 8.32
CA ARG A 52 7.33 12.34 8.11
C ARG A 52 6.29 13.46 8.27
N PRO A 53 6.55 14.47 9.12
CA PRO A 53 5.70 15.64 9.19
C PRO A 53 5.62 16.29 7.82
N ALA A 54 4.41 16.58 7.34
CA ALA A 54 4.23 17.39 6.14
C ALA A 54 4.93 18.74 6.38
N THR A 55 5.95 19.03 5.59
CA THR A 55 6.54 20.37 5.58
C THR A 55 5.51 21.28 4.92
N VAL A 56 4.88 22.11 5.75
CA VAL A 56 3.91 23.14 5.36
C VAL A 56 4.63 24.26 4.61
#